data_AF-A0A3M2B1B2-F1
#
_entry.id   AF-A0A3M2B1B2-F1
#
_cell.length_a   1.000
_cell.length_b   1.000
_cell.length_c   1.000
_cell.angle_alpha   90.00
_cell.angle_beta   90.00
_cell.angle_gamma   90.00
#
_symmetry.space_group_name_H-M   'P 1'
#
loop_
_entity.id
_entity.type
_entity.pdbx_description
1 polymer ?
#
loop_
_entity_poly.entity_id
_entity_poly.type
_entity_poly.pdbx_seq_one_letter_code
_entity_poly.pdbx_strand_id
1 'polypeptide(L)'
;MPYPNPYDFVPLENAEPLRVQWSPDTHSVSHYRKDRYSGRIDCILHPETPIFVHGQGQQNLRKRGFHRINGRPGIPASSLKGAIRSIYEIVTDGCLSSLSDSYRGPKRPIKPTEHIPPAYWPCHDLNVVCPGCLLFGMVEQDLPAGQQARGLAGRLTFSDATPVRINYEWRNMPAPGGGPQPRHESFYFDNASDQILGRKLYFHHRDYQETIRLYGDGGRPGLMQVELHKGDFAFTIDFVNLTEKELNFLCYSLLLEDDIRHHLGYGKSYGLGSARIRIQSISLVCGPGEDASAYFRQLTPAPPSTVDAQDFAAKGRAQWLARTGTSVVYNKFKQILAWPGRDLYQYPTYQWFRRTPGTGTVTLAEYQAGVRRPSSSAQKTTGASPTGKRQQGRVTMFNDQRGFGFIQTDGGESIFVHFSKIRRGGPRRLQVGQRVEFEVHLTSRGPQAWDVVVLQGGESNG
;
A
#
# COMPACT_ATOMS: atom_id res chain seq x y z
N MET A 1 2.09 19.88 -12.69
CA MET A 1 0.76 19.58 -12.14
C MET A 1 0.71 18.11 -11.76
N PRO A 2 0.07 17.73 -10.65
CA PRO A 2 0.20 16.38 -10.15
C PRO A 2 -0.57 15.35 -10.99
N TYR A 3 0.01 14.15 -11.13
CA TYR A 3 -0.65 13.01 -11.77
C TYR A 3 -1.84 12.51 -10.93
N PRO A 4 -2.90 11.96 -11.55
CA PRO A 4 -4.16 11.70 -10.87
C PRO A 4 -4.11 10.55 -9.86
N ASN A 5 -3.19 9.58 -9.94
CA ASN A 5 -3.16 8.45 -9.01
C ASN A 5 -1.72 8.02 -8.68
N PRO A 6 -1.32 7.87 -7.40
CA PRO A 6 0.06 7.54 -7.00
C PRO A 6 0.49 6.09 -7.24
N TYR A 7 -0.29 5.29 -7.98
CA TYR A 7 0.02 3.91 -8.30
C TYR A 7 -0.56 3.51 -9.65
N ASP A 8 -0.08 2.39 -10.15
CA ASP A 8 -0.55 1.75 -11.37
C ASP A 8 -0.35 0.23 -11.24
N PHE A 9 -0.74 -0.53 -12.27
CA PHE A 9 -0.78 -1.98 -12.23
C PHE A 9 0.19 -2.55 -13.24
N VAL A 10 1.01 -3.50 -12.78
CA VAL A 10 1.74 -4.39 -13.67
C VAL A 10 0.75 -5.48 -14.13
N PRO A 11 0.43 -5.57 -15.42
CA PRO A 11 -0.56 -6.53 -15.91
C PRO A 11 -0.15 -7.97 -15.63
N LEU A 12 -1.13 -8.85 -15.52
CA LEU A 12 -0.91 -10.29 -15.45
C LEU A 12 -0.52 -10.80 -16.84
N GLU A 13 0.37 -11.79 -16.94
CA GLU A 13 0.96 -12.22 -18.21
C GLU A 13 0.00 -13.00 -19.15
N ASN A 14 -1.32 -13.02 -18.88
CA ASN A 14 -2.38 -13.70 -19.67
C ASN A 14 -2.10 -15.18 -20.03
N ALA A 15 -1.10 -15.80 -19.40
CA ALA A 15 -0.74 -17.20 -19.50
C ALA A 15 -0.91 -17.85 -18.12
N GLU A 16 -1.05 -19.17 -18.08
CA GLU A 16 -1.09 -19.86 -16.79
C GLU A 16 0.19 -19.57 -15.99
N PRO A 17 0.08 -18.97 -14.79
CA PRO A 17 1.25 -18.61 -14.01
C PRO A 17 2.03 -19.85 -13.62
N LEU A 18 3.36 -19.75 -13.60
CA LEU A 18 4.25 -20.88 -13.33
C LEU A 18 3.81 -21.61 -12.06
N ARG A 19 3.60 -22.93 -12.18
CA ARG A 19 3.31 -23.84 -11.08
C ARG A 19 4.40 -24.88 -11.01
N VAL A 20 4.84 -25.17 -9.79
CA VAL A 20 5.87 -26.15 -9.48
C VAL A 20 5.21 -27.28 -8.72
N GLN A 21 5.40 -28.52 -9.20
CA GLN A 21 5.01 -29.69 -8.44
C GLN A 21 5.89 -29.82 -7.19
N TRP A 22 5.22 -29.88 -6.06
CA TRP A 22 5.77 -30.23 -4.76
C TRP A 22 6.22 -31.68 -4.75
N SER A 23 7.29 -31.94 -4.00
CA SER A 23 7.65 -33.28 -3.55
C SER A 23 8.11 -33.18 -2.10
N PRO A 24 7.92 -34.21 -1.26
CA PRO A 24 8.46 -34.25 0.09
C PRO A 24 9.98 -34.03 0.12
N ASP A 25 10.70 -34.57 -0.87
CA ASP A 25 12.16 -34.43 -1.05
C ASP A 25 12.56 -33.02 -1.54
N THR A 26 11.62 -32.38 -2.21
CA THR A 26 11.53 -30.96 -2.55
C THR A 26 11.90 -29.91 -1.51
N HIS A 27 11.28 -30.10 -0.34
CA HIS A 27 10.81 -29.00 0.50
C HIS A 27 11.13 -29.21 1.99
N SER A 28 11.88 -30.25 2.31
CA SER A 28 12.49 -30.41 3.62
C SER A 28 13.41 -29.22 3.92
N VAL A 29 13.04 -28.43 4.92
CA VAL A 29 13.93 -27.46 5.56
C VAL A 29 14.87 -28.14 6.57
N SER A 30 14.63 -29.41 6.88
CA SER A 30 15.42 -30.20 7.82
C SER A 30 16.59 -30.93 7.18
N HIS A 31 16.64 -31.03 5.85
CA HIS A 31 17.71 -31.70 5.11
C HIS A 31 18.20 -30.88 3.93
N TYR A 32 19.49 -30.56 3.92
CA TYR A 32 20.16 -29.89 2.81
C TYR A 32 20.34 -30.83 1.63
N ARG A 33 20.15 -30.31 0.42
CA ARG A 33 20.28 -31.05 -0.82
C ARG A 33 21.57 -30.70 -1.55
N LYS A 34 22.25 -31.74 -2.03
CA LYS A 34 23.49 -31.62 -2.79
C LYS A 34 23.31 -30.97 -4.16
N ASP A 35 22.11 -30.85 -4.71
CA ASP A 35 21.85 -30.24 -6.03
C ASP A 35 21.28 -28.81 -5.92
N ARG A 36 21.40 -28.18 -4.75
CA ARG A 36 20.74 -26.92 -4.41
C ARG A 36 21.67 -26.00 -3.61
N TYR A 37 21.30 -24.72 -3.56
CA TYR A 37 21.98 -23.70 -2.79
C TYR A 37 21.28 -23.49 -1.44
N SER A 38 22.05 -23.44 -0.36
CA SER A 38 21.59 -23.01 0.96
C SER A 38 22.61 -22.08 1.59
N GLY A 39 22.14 -21.04 2.27
CA GLY A 39 23.03 -20.00 2.77
C GLY A 39 22.32 -18.80 3.36
N ARG A 40 23.07 -17.71 3.45
CA ARG A 40 22.65 -16.41 3.97
C ARG A 40 23.00 -15.30 3.00
N ILE A 41 22.08 -14.36 2.82
CA ILE A 41 22.30 -13.11 2.10
C ILE A 41 22.31 -11.98 3.11
N ASP A 42 23.40 -11.21 3.15
CA ASP A 42 23.53 -10.01 3.98
C ASP A 42 23.17 -8.78 3.14
N CYS A 43 22.21 -7.99 3.61
CA CYS A 43 21.64 -6.89 2.85
C CYS A 43 21.71 -5.56 3.61
N ILE A 44 21.92 -4.48 2.86
CA ILE A 44 21.71 -3.11 3.31
C ILE A 44 20.58 -2.49 2.50
N LEU A 45 19.57 -1.98 3.18
CA LEU A 45 18.51 -1.17 2.63
C LEU A 45 18.85 0.31 2.82
N HIS A 46 19.09 1.00 1.72
CA HIS A 46 19.35 2.44 1.67
C HIS A 46 18.06 3.19 1.29
N PRO A 47 17.51 4.02 2.18
CA PRO A 47 16.35 4.86 1.86
C PRO A 47 16.73 5.99 0.91
N GLU A 48 16.09 6.05 -0.26
CA GLU A 48 16.17 7.20 -1.19
C GLU A 48 15.17 8.29 -0.77
N THR A 49 14.02 7.88 -0.22
CA THR A 49 13.09 8.75 0.49
C THR A 49 12.83 8.19 1.90
N PRO A 50 12.48 9.05 2.87
CA PRO A 50 12.33 8.60 4.25
C PRO A 50 11.32 7.45 4.40
N ILE A 51 11.64 6.46 5.22
CA ILE A 51 10.78 5.31 5.49
C ILE A 51 9.92 5.57 6.72
N PHE A 52 8.66 5.17 6.63
CA PHE A 52 7.72 5.15 7.74
C PHE A 52 7.08 3.77 7.84
N VAL A 53 7.39 3.03 8.90
CA VAL A 53 6.72 1.77 9.24
C VAL A 53 6.01 1.95 10.57
N HIS A 54 4.71 1.69 10.60
CA HIS A 54 3.93 1.85 11.81
C HIS A 54 4.01 0.59 12.69
N GLY A 55 4.20 0.77 14.01
CA GLY A 55 4.14 -0.31 14.99
C GLY A 55 2.72 -0.77 15.31
N GLN A 56 2.55 -2.03 15.74
CA GLN A 56 1.27 -2.49 16.26
C GLN A 56 0.99 -1.88 17.65
N GLY A 57 -0.28 -1.60 17.95
CA GLY A 57 -0.71 -1.20 19.30
C GLY A 57 -0.57 0.28 19.66
N GLN A 58 -0.27 1.17 18.71
CA GLN A 58 -0.28 2.60 19.01
C GLN A 58 -1.71 3.12 19.16
N GLN A 59 -2.18 3.17 20.41
CA GLN A 59 -3.52 3.61 20.78
C GLN A 59 -3.82 5.07 20.41
N ASN A 60 -2.78 5.90 20.21
CA ASN A 60 -2.96 7.30 19.86
C ASN A 60 -2.95 7.50 18.34
N LEU A 61 -4.12 7.64 17.74
CA LEU A 61 -4.28 7.94 16.31
C LEU A 61 -3.57 9.22 15.86
N ARG A 62 -3.24 10.15 16.78
CA ARG A 62 -2.52 11.41 16.48
C ARG A 62 -0.99 11.27 16.53
N LYS A 63 -0.46 10.19 17.11
CA LYS A 63 0.99 9.95 17.20
C LYS A 63 1.29 8.54 16.70
N ARG A 64 1.86 8.46 15.50
CA ARG A 64 2.31 7.21 14.91
C ARG A 64 3.83 7.13 14.90
N GLY A 65 4.40 6.54 15.95
CA GLY A 65 5.83 6.22 16.00
C GLY A 65 6.22 5.09 15.03
N PHE A 66 7.52 5.02 14.79
CA PHE A 66 8.11 3.97 13.95
C PHE A 66 7.98 2.61 14.64
N HIS A 67 7.93 1.53 13.87
CA HIS A 67 7.93 0.18 14.40
C HIS A 67 9.18 -0.05 15.27
N ARG A 68 8.98 -0.70 16.41
CA ARG A 68 10.05 -0.99 17.37
C ARG A 68 10.18 -2.50 17.56
N ILE A 69 11.40 -2.99 17.48
CA ILE A 69 11.80 -4.37 17.78
C ILE A 69 12.67 -4.31 19.02
N ASN A 70 12.23 -4.96 20.11
CA ASN A 70 12.91 -4.92 21.41
C ASN A 70 13.26 -3.49 21.85
N GLY A 71 12.32 -2.55 21.66
CA GLY A 71 12.47 -1.13 22.01
C GLY A 71 13.30 -0.29 21.04
N ARG A 72 13.95 -0.88 20.03
CA ARG A 72 14.76 -0.16 19.02
C ARG A 72 14.00 0.03 17.71
N PRO A 73 14.22 1.12 16.96
CA PRO A 73 13.65 1.26 15.62
C PRO A 73 14.02 0.05 14.76
N GLY A 74 13.08 -0.43 13.95
CA GLY A 74 13.40 -1.37 12.90
C GLY A 74 12.23 -1.65 11.98
N ILE A 75 12.53 -2.24 10.83
CA ILE A 75 11.54 -2.65 9.85
C ILE A 75 11.25 -4.13 10.11
N PRO A 76 9.99 -4.53 10.36
CA PRO A 76 9.65 -5.92 10.56
C PRO A 76 10.05 -6.78 9.36
N ALA A 77 10.52 -7.99 9.63
CA ALA A 77 10.78 -9.03 8.64
C ALA A 77 9.58 -9.24 7.71
N SER A 78 8.36 -9.19 8.25
CA SER A 78 7.12 -9.32 7.47
C SER A 78 6.92 -8.19 6.45
N SER A 79 7.36 -6.97 6.77
CA SER A 79 7.27 -5.81 5.87
C SER A 79 8.30 -5.91 4.74
N LEU A 80 9.53 -6.33 5.04
CA LEU A 80 10.56 -6.63 4.04
C LEU A 80 10.11 -7.77 3.13
N LYS A 81 9.70 -8.89 3.74
CA LYS A 81 9.23 -10.09 3.06
C LYS A 81 8.08 -9.78 2.11
N GLY A 82 7.09 -9.00 2.53
CA GLY A 82 5.97 -8.61 1.67
C GLY A 82 6.39 -7.72 0.48
N ALA A 83 7.28 -6.75 0.70
CA ALA A 83 7.78 -5.89 -0.36
C ALA A 83 8.57 -6.67 -1.43
N ILE A 84 9.45 -7.58 -1.00
CA ILE A 84 10.29 -8.38 -1.89
C ILE A 84 9.45 -9.48 -2.56
N ARG A 85 8.52 -10.13 -1.84
CA ARG A 85 7.56 -11.09 -2.40
C ARG A 85 6.76 -10.47 -3.54
N SER A 86 6.29 -9.23 -3.39
CA SER A 86 5.51 -8.56 -4.43
C SER A 86 6.28 -8.43 -5.75
N ILE A 87 7.59 -8.15 -5.69
CA ILE A 87 8.44 -8.10 -6.88
C ILE A 87 8.71 -9.50 -7.39
N TYR A 88 9.03 -10.44 -6.49
CA TYR A 88 9.30 -11.82 -6.86
C TYR A 88 8.12 -12.46 -7.61
N GLU A 89 6.89 -12.26 -7.13
CA GLU A 89 5.67 -12.73 -7.79
C GLU A 89 5.44 -12.08 -9.16
N ILE A 90 5.95 -10.88 -9.44
CA ILE A 90 5.91 -10.27 -10.78
C ILE A 90 6.90 -10.98 -11.69
N VAL A 91 8.17 -11.09 -11.27
CA VAL A 91 9.24 -11.60 -12.14
C VAL A 91 9.09 -13.09 -12.43
N THR A 92 8.44 -13.84 -11.53
CA THR A 92 8.11 -15.27 -11.72
C THR A 92 6.69 -15.53 -12.20
N ASP A 93 5.85 -14.50 -12.32
CA ASP A 93 4.42 -14.62 -12.61
C ASP A 93 3.70 -15.60 -11.67
N GLY A 94 3.70 -15.29 -10.37
CA GLY A 94 3.06 -16.10 -9.32
C GLY A 94 1.55 -15.91 -9.24
N CYS A 95 0.91 -16.47 -8.21
CA CYS A 95 -0.49 -16.16 -7.88
C CYS A 95 -0.63 -14.80 -7.17
N LEU A 96 -1.86 -14.34 -6.92
CA LEU A 96 -2.15 -13.11 -6.17
C LEU A 96 -2.48 -13.44 -4.71
N SER A 97 -1.45 -13.76 -3.93
CA SER A 97 -1.57 -14.30 -2.57
C SER A 97 -2.01 -13.32 -1.48
N SER A 98 -2.01 -12.01 -1.77
CA SER A 98 -2.19 -10.93 -0.78
C SER A 98 -3.46 -10.11 -1.01
N LEU A 99 -4.53 -10.73 -1.52
CA LEU A 99 -5.83 -10.09 -1.67
C LEU A 99 -6.71 -10.38 -0.45
N SER A 100 -7.52 -9.39 -0.06
CA SER A 100 -8.46 -9.54 1.05
C SER A 100 -9.85 -9.11 0.61
N ASP A 101 -10.86 -9.91 0.94
CA ASP A 101 -12.27 -9.56 0.73
C ASP A 101 -12.85 -8.67 1.84
N SER A 102 -11.97 -8.13 2.69
CA SER A 102 -12.34 -7.18 3.74
C SER A 102 -12.85 -5.83 3.20
N TYR A 103 -12.82 -5.63 1.89
CA TYR A 103 -13.29 -4.42 1.23
C TYR A 103 -14.81 -4.33 1.19
N ARG A 104 -15.38 -3.31 1.83
CA ARG A 104 -16.82 -3.02 1.80
C ARG A 104 -17.06 -1.66 1.15
N GLY A 105 -17.57 -1.66 -0.09
CA GLY A 105 -18.04 -0.44 -0.74
C GLY A 105 -19.34 0.09 -0.12
N PRO A 106 -19.67 1.39 -0.29
CA PRO A 106 -20.84 1.99 0.33
C PRO A 106 -22.16 1.54 -0.33
N LYS A 107 -22.11 0.84 -1.47
CA LYS A 107 -23.30 0.33 -2.17
C LYS A 107 -23.29 -1.19 -2.36
N ARG A 108 -22.12 -1.82 -2.54
CA ARG A 108 -21.89 -3.28 -2.55
C ARG A 108 -20.48 -3.59 -2.03
N PRO A 109 -20.25 -4.70 -1.31
CA PRO A 109 -18.91 -5.24 -1.13
C PRO A 109 -18.41 -5.73 -2.49
N ILE A 110 -17.36 -5.11 -3.02
CA ILE A 110 -16.60 -5.69 -4.14
C ILE A 110 -15.65 -6.68 -3.50
N LYS A 111 -15.71 -7.95 -3.91
CA LYS A 111 -14.73 -8.95 -3.50
C LYS A 111 -13.68 -9.06 -4.59
N PRO A 112 -12.47 -8.51 -4.41
CA PRO A 112 -11.45 -8.55 -5.46
C PRO A 112 -11.14 -9.98 -5.94
N THR A 113 -11.33 -10.99 -5.08
CA THR A 113 -11.17 -12.42 -5.40
C THR A 113 -12.08 -12.90 -6.53
N GLU A 114 -13.30 -12.36 -6.65
CA GLU A 114 -14.26 -12.69 -7.70
C GLU A 114 -13.82 -12.17 -9.08
N HIS A 115 -12.91 -11.19 -9.11
CA HIS A 115 -12.41 -10.52 -10.33
C HIS A 115 -10.97 -10.95 -10.71
N ILE A 116 -10.40 -11.94 -10.02
CA ILE A 116 -9.08 -12.51 -10.36
C ILE A 116 -9.28 -13.56 -11.47
N PRO A 117 -8.50 -13.52 -12.57
CA PRO A 117 -8.52 -14.62 -13.53
C PRO A 117 -8.17 -15.95 -12.84
N PRO A 118 -8.90 -17.05 -13.09
CA PRO A 118 -8.75 -18.31 -12.34
C PRO A 118 -7.31 -18.83 -12.23
N ALA A 119 -6.52 -18.64 -13.29
CA ALA A 119 -5.11 -19.02 -13.32
C ALA A 119 -4.27 -18.34 -12.21
N TYR A 120 -4.64 -17.14 -11.78
CA TYR A 120 -3.92 -16.33 -10.79
C TYR A 120 -4.48 -16.44 -9.36
N TRP A 121 -5.49 -17.29 -9.13
CA TRP A 121 -6.01 -17.54 -7.80
C TRP A 121 -4.91 -17.98 -6.82
N PRO A 122 -5.03 -17.62 -5.53
CA PRO A 122 -4.15 -18.14 -4.50
C PRO A 122 -3.99 -19.66 -4.60
N CYS A 123 -2.76 -20.12 -4.40
CA CYS A 123 -2.49 -21.56 -4.40
C CYS A 123 -3.29 -22.21 -3.26
N HIS A 124 -3.94 -23.33 -3.57
CA HIS A 124 -4.78 -24.09 -2.64
C HIS A 124 -4.32 -25.54 -2.54
N ASP A 125 -3.71 -26.08 -3.59
CA ASP A 125 -3.02 -27.37 -3.53
C ASP A 125 -1.57 -27.16 -3.05
N LEU A 126 -1.27 -27.66 -1.85
CA LEU A 126 0.08 -27.64 -1.30
C LEU A 126 1.06 -28.45 -2.16
N ASN A 127 0.56 -29.36 -3.00
CA ASN A 127 1.36 -30.15 -3.89
C ASN A 127 1.69 -29.45 -5.22
N VAL A 128 1.05 -28.32 -5.53
CA VAL A 128 1.25 -27.59 -6.79
C VAL A 128 1.17 -26.09 -6.51
N VAL A 129 2.32 -25.50 -6.21
CA VAL A 129 2.41 -24.10 -5.77
C VAL A 129 3.16 -23.23 -6.77
N CYS A 130 2.85 -21.94 -6.81
CA CYS A 130 3.62 -21.00 -7.61
C CYS A 130 5.00 -20.72 -6.95
N PRO A 131 6.01 -20.25 -7.71
CA PRO A 131 7.33 -19.92 -7.16
C PRO A 131 7.29 -18.96 -5.96
N GLY A 132 6.36 -18.00 -5.95
CA GLY A 132 6.20 -17.07 -4.83
C GLY A 132 5.74 -17.77 -3.55
N CYS A 133 4.71 -18.62 -3.62
CA CYS A 133 4.26 -19.41 -2.48
C CYS A 133 5.30 -20.42 -2.02
N LEU A 134 6.12 -20.96 -2.94
CA LEU A 134 7.19 -21.89 -2.62
C LEU A 134 8.28 -21.23 -1.76
N LEU A 135 8.81 -20.09 -2.19
CA LEU A 135 9.92 -19.43 -1.49
C LEU A 135 9.44 -18.68 -0.25
N PHE A 136 8.31 -17.99 -0.35
CA PHE A 136 7.81 -17.12 0.73
C PHE A 136 6.81 -17.82 1.66
N GLY A 137 6.35 -19.02 1.32
CA GLY A 137 5.35 -19.77 2.04
C GLY A 137 3.93 -19.33 1.71
N MET A 138 2.96 -20.10 2.19
CA MET A 138 1.53 -19.79 2.06
C MET A 138 0.72 -20.47 3.16
N VAL A 139 -0.49 -19.97 3.39
CA VAL A 139 -1.49 -20.60 4.25
C VAL A 139 -2.76 -20.68 3.42
N GLU A 140 -3.47 -21.79 3.48
CA GLU A 140 -4.79 -21.92 2.88
C GLU A 140 -5.73 -20.82 3.43
N GLN A 141 -6.43 -20.14 2.54
CA GLN A 141 -7.38 -19.09 2.87
C GLN A 141 -8.82 -19.60 2.68
N ASP A 142 -9.79 -18.90 3.26
CA ASP A 142 -11.23 -19.12 3.04
C ASP A 142 -11.75 -20.53 3.36
N LEU A 143 -11.19 -21.15 4.39
CA LEU A 143 -11.62 -22.46 4.85
C LEU A 143 -12.99 -22.40 5.55
N PRO A 144 -13.84 -23.43 5.35
CA PRO A 144 -15.06 -23.60 6.12
C PRO A 144 -14.82 -23.54 7.63
N ALA A 145 -15.80 -23.02 8.36
CA ALA A 145 -15.74 -22.93 9.81
C ALA A 145 -15.47 -24.32 10.43
N GLY A 146 -14.44 -24.40 11.28
CA GLY A 146 -14.05 -25.65 11.97
C GLY A 146 -12.92 -26.44 11.31
N GLN A 147 -12.45 -26.05 10.11
CA GLN A 147 -11.31 -26.71 9.47
C GLN A 147 -9.99 -26.04 9.86
N GLN A 148 -8.96 -26.85 10.16
CA GLN A 148 -7.62 -26.34 10.40
C GLN A 148 -6.96 -25.92 9.08
N ALA A 149 -6.40 -24.71 9.06
CA ALA A 149 -5.65 -24.23 7.93
C ALA A 149 -4.33 -24.98 7.77
N ARG A 150 -4.12 -25.56 6.60
CA ARG A 150 -2.80 -26.08 6.24
C ARG A 150 -1.98 -24.96 5.62
N GLY A 151 -0.67 -25.07 5.74
CA GLY A 151 0.25 -24.08 5.21
C GLY A 151 1.53 -24.73 4.74
N LEU A 152 2.17 -24.07 3.78
CA LEU A 152 3.50 -24.39 3.33
C LEU A 152 4.48 -23.38 3.95
N ALA A 153 5.45 -23.89 4.71
CA ALA A 153 6.56 -23.08 5.16
C ALA A 153 7.42 -22.66 3.95
N GLY A 154 7.74 -21.37 3.87
CA GLY A 154 8.63 -20.86 2.82
C GLY A 154 10.08 -21.30 3.04
N ARG A 155 10.86 -21.30 1.97
CA ARG A 155 12.31 -21.56 2.00
C ARG A 155 13.16 -20.36 2.42
N LEU A 156 12.54 -19.20 2.62
CA LEU A 156 13.20 -17.95 3.02
C LEU A 156 12.80 -17.52 4.43
N THR A 157 13.81 -17.21 5.23
CA THR A 157 13.65 -16.59 6.55
C THR A 157 14.30 -15.21 6.55
N PHE A 158 13.53 -14.18 6.86
CA PHE A 158 14.00 -12.80 6.91
C PHE A 158 14.27 -12.41 8.36
N SER A 159 15.41 -11.78 8.62
CA SER A 159 15.59 -11.03 9.87
C SER A 159 14.77 -9.75 9.83
N ASP A 160 14.51 -9.17 11.00
CA ASP A 160 14.12 -7.78 11.05
C ASP A 160 15.26 -6.88 10.55
N ALA A 161 14.91 -5.75 9.93
CA ALA A 161 15.87 -4.73 9.52
C ALA A 161 16.16 -3.79 10.68
N THR A 162 17.42 -3.68 11.05
CA THR A 162 17.89 -2.82 12.14
C THR A 162 18.66 -1.62 11.57
N PRO A 163 18.48 -0.41 12.11
CA PRO A 163 19.16 0.77 11.60
C PRO A 163 20.66 0.68 11.88
N VAL A 164 21.49 0.86 10.85
CA VAL A 164 22.96 0.97 10.99
C VAL A 164 23.30 2.19 11.85
N ARG A 165 22.57 3.29 11.64
CA ARG A 165 22.57 4.47 12.51
C ARG A 165 21.16 5.00 12.65
N ILE A 166 20.80 5.40 13.86
CA ILE A 166 19.50 6.01 14.12
C ILE A 166 19.51 7.43 13.57
N ASN A 167 18.74 7.64 12.50
CA ASN A 167 18.53 8.95 11.89
C ASN A 167 17.07 9.07 11.44
N TYR A 168 16.32 9.93 12.11
CA TYR A 168 14.92 10.20 11.79
C TYR A 168 14.52 11.63 12.16
N GLU A 169 13.44 12.10 11.55
CA GLU A 169 12.78 13.34 11.93
C GLU A 169 11.30 13.11 12.22
N TRP A 170 10.73 13.98 13.05
CA TRP A 170 9.29 14.02 13.27
C TRP A 170 8.64 14.96 12.27
N ARG A 171 7.53 14.53 11.67
CA ARG A 171 6.68 15.36 10.80
C ARG A 171 5.22 15.20 11.14
N ASN A 172 4.42 16.24 10.94
CA ASN A 172 2.97 16.08 10.92
C ASN A 172 2.54 15.75 9.50
N MET A 173 1.91 14.60 9.30
CA MET A 173 1.44 14.10 8.00
C MET A 173 -0.03 13.70 8.08
N PRO A 174 -0.81 13.81 7.01
CA PRO A 174 -2.15 13.24 7.01
C PRO A 174 -2.11 11.72 7.21
N ALA A 175 -3.24 11.15 7.64
CA ALA A 175 -3.39 9.71 7.68
C ALA A 175 -3.26 9.12 6.27
N PRO A 176 -2.34 8.16 6.02
CA PRO A 176 -2.26 7.51 4.73
C PRO A 176 -3.59 6.86 4.42
N GLY A 177 -4.05 7.03 3.18
CA GLY A 177 -5.21 6.31 2.66
C GLY A 177 -4.88 4.82 2.65
N GLY A 178 -5.36 4.09 3.67
CA GLY A 178 -4.95 2.71 3.93
C GLY A 178 -5.71 1.65 3.12
N GLY A 179 -6.86 2.00 2.55
CA GLY A 179 -7.70 1.07 1.80
C GLY A 179 -7.97 1.55 0.37
N PRO A 180 -8.39 0.63 -0.51
CA PRO A 180 -8.99 1.03 -1.77
C PRO A 180 -10.17 1.95 -1.48
N GLN A 181 -10.55 2.77 -2.44
CA GLN A 181 -11.58 3.78 -2.23
C GLN A 181 -12.83 3.41 -3.03
N PRO A 182 -13.96 3.07 -2.36
CA PRO A 182 -15.31 2.83 -2.87
C PRO A 182 -15.60 3.11 -4.33
N ARG A 183 -15.41 4.39 -4.57
CA ARG A 183 -15.86 5.19 -5.69
C ARG A 183 -14.85 5.23 -6.84
N HIS A 184 -13.73 4.53 -6.71
CA HIS A 184 -12.64 4.50 -7.68
C HIS A 184 -12.45 3.08 -8.25
N GLU A 185 -13.53 2.29 -8.29
CA GLU A 185 -13.58 0.95 -8.85
C GLU A 185 -12.89 0.86 -10.22
N SER A 186 -13.11 1.85 -11.09
CA SER A 186 -12.47 1.93 -12.41
C SER A 186 -10.94 1.90 -12.35
N PHE A 187 -10.30 2.36 -11.27
CA PHE A 187 -8.85 2.27 -11.12
C PHE A 187 -8.33 0.88 -10.80
N TYR A 188 -9.20 -0.08 -10.47
CA TYR A 188 -8.79 -1.42 -10.04
C TYR A 188 -9.17 -2.49 -11.05
N PHE A 189 -10.21 -2.24 -11.86
CA PHE A 189 -10.77 -3.23 -12.80
C PHE A 189 -10.79 -2.70 -14.23
N ASP A 190 -10.60 -3.61 -15.18
CA ASP A 190 -10.91 -3.37 -16.58
C ASP A 190 -12.42 -3.47 -16.80
N ASN A 191 -13.03 -2.38 -17.27
CA ASN A 191 -14.47 -2.30 -17.47
C ASN A 191 -14.99 -3.27 -18.54
N ALA A 192 -14.14 -3.73 -19.47
CA ALA A 192 -14.56 -4.63 -20.53
C ALA A 192 -14.57 -6.10 -20.08
N SER A 193 -13.54 -6.53 -19.35
CA SER A 193 -13.39 -7.91 -18.89
C SER A 193 -13.90 -8.16 -17.45
N ASP A 194 -14.19 -7.10 -16.69
CA ASP A 194 -14.50 -7.16 -15.25
C ASP A 194 -13.39 -7.84 -14.42
N GLN A 195 -12.15 -7.78 -14.91
CA GLN A 195 -10.97 -8.36 -14.27
C GLN A 195 -10.10 -7.30 -13.63
N ILE A 196 -9.36 -7.67 -12.60
CA ILE A 196 -8.34 -6.80 -12.01
C ILE A 196 -7.27 -6.40 -13.04
N LEU A 197 -6.81 -5.15 -12.98
CA LEU A 197 -5.77 -4.63 -13.89
C LEU A 197 -4.38 -5.24 -13.66
N GLY A 198 -4.18 -5.94 -12.54
CA GLY A 198 -2.98 -6.70 -12.23
C GLY A 198 -2.38 -6.37 -10.87
N ARG A 199 -1.04 -6.34 -10.80
CA ARG A 199 -0.29 -6.17 -9.55
C ARG A 199 -0.04 -4.70 -9.28
N LYS A 200 -0.73 -4.18 -8.26
CA LYS A 200 -0.64 -2.78 -7.85
C LYS A 200 0.75 -2.45 -7.29
N LEU A 201 1.42 -1.48 -7.90
CA LEU A 201 2.67 -0.89 -7.42
C LEU A 201 2.55 0.63 -7.35
N TYR A 202 3.16 1.23 -6.33
CA TYR A 202 3.21 2.68 -6.17
C TYR A 202 4.32 3.27 -7.01
N PHE A 203 4.05 4.41 -7.64
CA PHE A 203 5.08 5.18 -8.30
C PHE A 203 6.02 5.81 -7.27
N HIS A 204 7.29 5.95 -7.64
CA HIS A 204 8.19 6.80 -6.88
C HIS A 204 7.91 8.27 -7.14
N HIS A 205 8.15 9.10 -6.12
CA HIS A 205 8.03 10.55 -6.24
C HIS A 205 9.42 11.17 -6.17
N ARG A 206 9.75 12.01 -7.14
CA ARG A 206 11.00 12.79 -7.12
C ARG A 206 10.96 13.86 -6.02
N ASP A 207 9.83 14.54 -5.87
CA ASP A 207 9.67 15.64 -4.93
C ASP A 207 8.72 15.27 -3.77
N TYR A 208 9.16 14.32 -2.94
CA TYR A 208 8.41 13.97 -1.73
C TYR A 208 8.38 15.13 -0.72
N GLN A 209 9.32 16.07 -0.81
CA GLN A 209 9.40 17.23 0.07
C GLN A 209 8.23 18.18 -0.17
N GLU A 210 7.84 18.39 -1.43
CA GLU A 210 6.64 19.15 -1.76
C GLU A 210 5.37 18.44 -1.25
N THR A 211 5.30 17.10 -1.25
CA THR A 211 4.21 16.38 -0.57
C THR A 211 4.18 16.72 0.92
N ILE A 212 5.34 16.66 1.60
CA ILE A 212 5.45 17.01 3.02
C ILE A 212 5.07 18.48 3.25
N ARG A 213 5.42 19.39 2.34
CA ARG A 213 5.08 20.81 2.45
C ARG A 213 3.59 21.09 2.22
N LEU A 214 2.99 20.50 1.19
CA LEU A 214 1.59 20.74 0.80
C LEU A 214 0.59 20.13 1.78
N TYR A 215 0.93 18.95 2.30
CA TYR A 215 0.04 18.16 3.12
C TYR A 215 0.49 18.06 4.57
N GLY A 216 1.78 18.17 4.84
CA GLY A 216 2.33 18.19 6.19
C GLY A 216 2.42 19.59 6.80
N ASP A 217 2.91 19.65 8.04
CA ASP A 217 3.22 20.84 8.84
C ASP A 217 2.47 22.15 8.44
N GLY A 218 1.18 22.20 8.75
CA GLY A 218 0.32 23.37 8.45
C GLY A 218 -0.83 23.58 9.44
N GLY A 219 -0.75 23.02 10.66
CA GLY A 219 -1.75 23.19 11.71
C GLY A 219 -3.15 22.66 11.37
N ARG A 220 -3.31 21.91 10.27
CA ARG A 220 -4.61 21.39 9.84
C ARG A 220 -5.12 20.35 10.86
N PRO A 221 -6.38 20.45 11.32
CA PRO A 221 -6.95 19.43 12.18
C PRO A 221 -6.94 18.07 11.49
N GLY A 222 -6.44 17.04 12.17
CA GLY A 222 -6.40 15.66 11.66
C GLY A 222 -5.05 15.18 11.12
N LEU A 223 -3.97 15.98 11.22
CA LEU A 223 -2.62 15.49 10.98
C LEU A 223 -2.14 14.56 12.10
N MET A 224 -1.34 13.57 11.73
CA MET A 224 -0.69 12.62 12.62
C MET A 224 0.80 12.95 12.69
N GLN A 225 1.38 12.88 13.88
CA GLN A 225 2.83 12.97 14.04
C GLN A 225 3.47 11.62 13.66
N VAL A 226 4.41 11.61 12.70
CA VAL A 226 5.07 10.40 12.19
C VAL A 226 6.59 10.50 12.30
N GLU A 227 7.25 9.39 12.60
CA GLU A 227 8.70 9.25 12.53
C GLU A 227 9.12 8.86 11.10
N LEU A 228 9.96 9.69 10.48
CA LEU A 228 10.49 9.47 9.13
C LEU A 228 11.97 9.13 9.20
N HIS A 229 12.32 7.86 9.02
CA HIS A 229 13.69 7.37 9.08
C HIS A 229 14.44 7.55 7.76
N LYS A 230 15.69 8.01 7.82
CA LYS A 230 16.53 8.32 6.65
C LYS A 230 17.82 7.51 6.57
N GLY A 231 18.19 6.83 7.66
CA GLY A 231 19.42 6.03 7.72
C GLY A 231 19.27 4.64 7.12
N ASP A 232 20.40 4.01 6.81
CA ASP A 232 20.46 2.64 6.30
C ASP A 232 19.95 1.62 7.32
N PHE A 233 19.35 0.55 6.83
CA PHE A 233 18.93 -0.60 7.62
C PHE A 233 19.63 -1.88 7.15
N ALA A 234 20.22 -2.62 8.07
CA ALA A 234 20.83 -3.92 7.82
C ALA A 234 19.83 -5.05 8.13
N PHE A 235 19.76 -6.05 7.26
CA PHE A 235 18.97 -7.26 7.45
C PHE A 235 19.59 -8.45 6.74
N THR A 236 19.19 -9.66 7.11
CA THR A 236 19.67 -10.90 6.51
C THR A 236 18.50 -11.71 5.97
N ILE A 237 18.79 -12.53 4.95
CA ILE A 237 17.88 -13.53 4.41
C ILE A 237 18.57 -14.88 4.45
N ASP A 238 18.07 -15.77 5.28
CA ASP A 238 18.48 -17.18 5.28
C ASP A 238 17.62 -17.94 4.25
N PHE A 239 18.26 -18.79 3.44
CA PHE A 239 17.59 -19.56 2.41
C PHE A 239 18.07 -21.01 2.40
N VAL A 240 17.16 -21.93 2.08
CA VAL A 240 17.42 -23.38 2.10
C VAL A 240 16.94 -24.03 0.82
N ASN A 241 17.79 -24.84 0.20
CA ASN A 241 17.48 -25.70 -0.94
C ASN A 241 16.91 -24.97 -2.17
N LEU A 242 17.45 -23.80 -2.50
CA LEU A 242 17.09 -23.07 -3.70
C LEU A 242 17.76 -23.69 -4.94
N THR A 243 17.02 -23.79 -6.04
CA THR A 243 17.62 -24.01 -7.36
C THR A 243 18.41 -22.78 -7.79
N GLU A 244 19.34 -22.92 -8.75
CA GLU A 244 20.02 -21.75 -9.33
C GLU A 244 19.01 -20.73 -9.88
N LYS A 245 17.96 -21.20 -10.56
CA LYS A 245 16.89 -20.37 -11.13
C LYS A 245 16.11 -19.60 -10.06
N GLU A 246 15.79 -20.23 -8.94
CA GLU A 246 15.13 -19.57 -7.80
C GLU A 246 16.03 -18.52 -7.15
N LEU A 247 17.32 -18.84 -6.97
CA LEU A 247 18.30 -17.90 -6.44
C LEU A 247 18.54 -16.70 -7.39
N ASN A 248 18.56 -16.94 -8.70
CA ASN A 248 18.64 -15.91 -9.73
C ASN A 248 17.49 -14.88 -9.60
N PHE A 249 16.24 -15.35 -9.55
CA PHE A 249 15.08 -14.48 -9.41
C PHE A 249 15.04 -13.75 -8.06
N LEU A 250 15.47 -14.41 -6.98
CA LEU A 250 15.58 -13.79 -5.66
C LEU A 250 16.61 -12.65 -5.68
N CYS A 251 17.81 -12.90 -6.22
CA CYS A 251 18.86 -11.89 -6.33
C CYS A 251 18.42 -10.71 -7.21
N TYR A 252 17.75 -10.97 -8.35
CA TYR A 252 17.19 -9.89 -9.17
C TYR A 252 16.13 -9.08 -8.41
N SER A 253 15.24 -9.74 -7.67
CA SER A 253 14.20 -9.08 -6.86
C SER A 253 14.78 -8.21 -5.73
N LEU A 254 16.01 -8.50 -5.29
CA LEU A 254 16.74 -7.75 -4.26
C LEU A 254 17.55 -6.60 -4.84
N LEU A 255 18.35 -6.81 -5.88
CA LEU A 255 19.24 -5.77 -6.39
C LEU A 255 18.51 -4.76 -7.30
N LEU A 256 17.59 -5.25 -8.13
CA LEU A 256 16.93 -4.51 -9.20
C LEU A 256 17.93 -3.73 -10.10
N GLU A 257 17.41 -3.03 -11.11
CA GLU A 257 18.22 -2.22 -12.02
C GLU A 257 18.49 -0.83 -11.44
N ASP A 258 19.55 -0.16 -11.90
CA ASP A 258 20.03 1.09 -11.31
C ASP A 258 19.02 2.25 -11.38
N ASP A 259 18.13 2.22 -12.35
CA ASP A 259 17.10 3.21 -12.63
C ASP A 259 15.73 2.82 -12.08
N ILE A 260 15.64 1.80 -11.21
CA ILE A 260 14.39 1.46 -10.50
C ILE A 260 14.63 1.26 -9.00
N ARG A 261 13.57 1.31 -8.18
CA ARG A 261 13.67 1.18 -6.71
C ARG A 261 12.59 0.29 -6.12
N HIS A 262 12.84 -0.16 -4.89
CA HIS A 262 11.85 -0.79 -4.03
C HIS A 262 10.98 0.25 -3.34
N HIS A 263 9.76 -0.13 -2.96
CA HIS A 263 8.83 0.74 -2.25
C HIS A 263 8.33 0.09 -0.95
N LEU A 264 8.71 0.64 0.20
CA LEU A 264 8.44 0.08 1.53
C LEU A 264 7.65 1.05 2.43
N GLY A 265 7.08 0.49 3.49
CA GLY A 265 6.40 1.26 4.54
C GLY A 265 4.99 1.75 4.18
N TYR A 266 4.42 2.55 5.07
CA TYR A 266 3.06 3.07 5.03
C TYR A 266 2.92 4.37 4.24
N GLY A 267 4.03 5.06 3.97
CA GLY A 267 4.05 6.36 3.32
C GLY A 267 4.03 6.32 1.79
N LYS A 268 3.72 5.17 1.17
CA LYS A 268 3.89 4.99 -0.29
C LYS A 268 3.07 5.97 -1.12
N SER A 269 1.83 6.24 -0.71
CA SER A 269 0.96 7.22 -1.37
C SER A 269 1.45 8.67 -1.24
N TYR A 270 2.42 8.94 -0.38
CA TYR A 270 3.09 10.24 -0.23
C TYR A 270 4.43 10.31 -0.97
N GLY A 271 4.84 9.23 -1.63
CA GLY A 271 6.17 9.11 -2.24
C GLY A 271 7.29 8.76 -1.26
N LEU A 272 6.92 8.35 -0.03
CA LEU A 272 7.86 7.97 1.02
C LEU A 272 8.15 6.47 1.00
N GLY A 273 9.38 6.10 1.31
CA GLY A 273 9.83 4.72 1.37
C GLY A 273 10.32 4.14 0.06
N SER A 274 10.72 4.98 -0.90
CA SER A 274 11.58 4.58 -2.01
C SER A 274 12.93 4.15 -1.44
N ALA A 275 13.43 2.97 -1.80
CA ALA A 275 14.67 2.46 -1.27
C ALA A 275 15.42 1.61 -2.30
N ARG A 276 16.74 1.56 -2.14
CA ARG A 276 17.62 0.63 -2.85
C ARG A 276 18.10 -0.43 -1.87
N ILE A 277 18.02 -1.69 -2.26
CA ILE A 277 18.64 -2.79 -1.51
C ILE A 277 19.98 -3.12 -2.19
N ARG A 278 21.01 -3.32 -1.37
CA ARG A 278 22.33 -3.81 -1.78
C ARG A 278 22.60 -5.12 -1.08
N ILE A 279 23.12 -6.09 -1.81
CA ILE A 279 23.65 -7.33 -1.24
C ILE A 279 25.13 -7.10 -0.93
N GLN A 280 25.53 -7.29 0.33
CA GLN A 280 26.92 -7.20 0.76
C GLN A 280 27.65 -8.52 0.49
N SER A 281 27.00 -9.63 0.78
CA SER A 281 27.54 -10.98 0.61
C SER A 281 26.41 -12.00 0.45
N ILE A 282 26.70 -13.06 -0.31
CA ILE A 282 25.95 -14.31 -0.27
C ILE A 282 26.91 -15.37 0.23
N SER A 283 26.69 -15.82 1.46
CA SER A 283 27.48 -16.85 2.13
C SER A 283 26.79 -18.20 2.00
N LEU A 284 27.45 -19.18 1.38
CA LEU A 284 26.89 -20.52 1.21
C LEU A 284 27.25 -21.43 2.37
N VAL A 285 26.23 -22.01 2.99
CA VAL A 285 26.38 -23.17 3.90
C VAL A 285 26.69 -24.41 3.08
N CYS A 286 26.05 -24.54 1.92
CA CYS A 286 26.38 -25.52 0.89
C CYS A 286 25.90 -25.06 -0.48
N GLY A 287 26.74 -25.25 -1.50
CA GLY A 287 26.40 -25.16 -2.91
C GLY A 287 26.14 -26.53 -3.56
N PRO A 288 25.80 -26.55 -4.86
CA PRO A 288 25.65 -27.78 -5.61
C PRO A 288 26.95 -28.62 -5.61
N GLY A 289 26.83 -29.90 -5.29
CA GLY A 289 27.91 -30.87 -5.12
C GLY A 289 28.44 -30.98 -3.69
N GLU A 290 28.09 -30.05 -2.80
CA GLU A 290 28.68 -29.96 -1.46
C GLU A 290 27.88 -30.72 -0.39
N ASP A 291 28.59 -31.30 0.58
CA ASP A 291 27.97 -31.98 1.73
C ASP A 291 27.76 -30.99 2.88
N ALA A 292 26.51 -30.55 3.06
CA ALA A 292 26.15 -29.65 4.15
C ALA A 292 26.43 -30.21 5.54
N SER A 293 26.44 -31.55 5.72
CA SER A 293 26.74 -32.15 7.03
C SER A 293 28.18 -31.87 7.47
N ALA A 294 29.09 -31.61 6.53
CA ALA A 294 30.45 -31.19 6.84
C ALA A 294 30.50 -29.83 7.54
N TYR A 295 29.63 -28.89 7.17
CA TYR A 295 29.53 -27.58 7.81
C TYR A 295 29.05 -27.68 9.27
N PHE A 296 28.05 -28.52 9.54
CA PHE A 296 27.47 -28.64 10.90
C PHE A 296 28.24 -29.59 11.84
N ARG A 297 29.08 -30.49 11.32
CA ARG A 297 29.91 -31.40 12.14
C ARG A 297 31.12 -30.70 12.76
N GLN A 298 31.49 -29.53 12.26
CA GLN A 298 32.64 -28.77 12.77
C GLN A 298 32.17 -27.80 13.85
N LEU A 299 32.83 -27.82 15.02
CA LEU A 299 32.59 -26.83 16.09
C LEU A 299 32.93 -25.39 15.64
N THR A 300 33.84 -25.28 14.67
CA THR A 300 34.21 -24.04 13.97
C THR A 300 34.32 -24.38 12.48
N PRO A 301 33.22 -24.30 11.71
CA PRO A 301 33.28 -24.53 10.27
C PRO A 301 34.20 -23.53 9.58
N ALA A 302 34.80 -23.95 8.47
CA ALA A 302 35.49 -23.03 7.56
C ALA A 302 34.54 -21.89 7.14
N PRO A 303 35.07 -20.68 6.85
CA PRO A 303 34.24 -19.58 6.38
C PRO A 303 33.41 -20.02 5.16
N PRO A 304 32.10 -19.72 5.13
CA PRO A 304 31.26 -20.09 4.02
C PRO A 304 31.79 -19.49 2.72
N SER A 305 31.71 -20.26 1.62
CA SER A 305 32.09 -19.75 0.31
C SER A 305 31.15 -18.61 -0.09
N THR A 306 31.70 -17.60 -0.77
CA THR A 306 30.94 -16.45 -1.23
C THR A 306 30.69 -16.52 -2.72
N VAL A 307 29.49 -16.15 -3.16
CA VAL A 307 29.15 -16.06 -4.58
C VAL A 307 28.76 -14.65 -4.99
N ASP A 308 28.93 -14.36 -6.29
CA ASP A 308 28.65 -13.05 -6.86
C ASP A 308 27.14 -12.84 -7.05
N ALA A 309 26.55 -11.98 -6.21
CA ALA A 309 25.12 -11.66 -6.27
C ALA A 309 24.69 -11.00 -7.58
N GLN A 310 25.60 -10.29 -8.23
CA GLN A 310 25.36 -9.55 -9.46
C GLN A 310 25.22 -10.50 -10.64
N ASP A 311 26.01 -11.58 -10.68
CA ASP A 311 25.87 -12.66 -11.67
C ASP A 311 24.48 -13.32 -11.56
N PHE A 312 24.07 -13.71 -10.35
CA PHE A 312 22.73 -14.30 -10.12
C PHE A 312 21.61 -13.33 -10.53
N ALA A 313 21.71 -12.05 -10.17
CA ALA A 313 20.72 -11.05 -10.55
C ALA A 313 20.67 -10.81 -12.07
N ALA A 314 21.81 -10.79 -12.76
CA ALA A 314 21.89 -10.65 -14.21
C ALA A 314 21.25 -11.85 -14.93
N LYS A 315 21.54 -13.08 -14.47
CA LYS A 315 20.89 -14.31 -14.95
C LYS A 315 19.38 -14.30 -14.70
N GLY A 316 18.94 -13.85 -13.53
CA GLY A 316 17.51 -13.74 -13.19
C GLY A 316 16.77 -12.76 -14.10
N ARG A 317 17.37 -11.61 -14.37
CA ARG A 317 16.85 -10.64 -15.34
C ARG A 317 16.75 -11.23 -16.74
N ALA A 318 17.83 -11.86 -17.22
CA ALA A 318 17.87 -12.48 -18.54
C ALA A 318 16.80 -13.57 -18.69
N GLN A 319 16.61 -14.41 -17.65
CA GLN A 319 15.57 -15.44 -17.60
C GLN A 319 14.16 -14.84 -17.64
N TRP A 320 13.91 -13.74 -16.93
CA TRP A 320 12.62 -13.05 -16.98
C TRP A 320 12.34 -12.47 -18.37
N LEU A 321 13.32 -11.78 -18.96
CA LEU A 321 13.19 -11.21 -20.30
C LEU A 321 13.02 -12.27 -21.38
N ALA A 322 13.74 -13.39 -21.29
CA ALA A 322 13.60 -14.51 -22.23
C ALA A 322 12.20 -15.13 -22.17
N ARG A 323 11.61 -15.21 -20.96
CA ARG A 323 10.23 -15.70 -20.77
C ARG A 323 9.19 -14.75 -21.35
N THR A 324 9.45 -13.44 -21.29
CA THR A 324 8.45 -12.41 -21.56
C THR A 324 8.62 -11.69 -22.89
N GLY A 325 9.77 -11.80 -23.56
CA GLY A 325 10.02 -11.20 -24.87
C GLY A 325 9.75 -9.69 -24.90
N THR A 326 10.47 -8.87 -24.12
CA THR A 326 10.22 -7.41 -24.00
C THR A 326 8.73 -7.10 -23.79
N SER A 327 8.07 -7.84 -22.90
CA SER A 327 6.63 -7.74 -22.71
C SER A 327 6.20 -6.36 -22.24
N VAL A 328 4.92 -6.07 -22.49
CA VAL A 328 4.18 -4.99 -21.83
C VAL A 328 4.38 -5.04 -20.30
N VAL A 329 4.46 -6.24 -19.70
CA VAL A 329 4.65 -6.44 -18.25
C VAL A 329 5.99 -5.89 -17.77
N TYR A 330 7.10 -6.25 -18.43
CA TYR A 330 8.43 -5.76 -18.08
C TYR A 330 8.51 -4.22 -18.22
N ASN A 331 8.04 -3.70 -19.35
CA ASN A 331 8.05 -2.26 -19.61
C ASN A 331 7.19 -1.49 -18.60
N LYS A 332 6.02 -2.03 -18.24
CA LYS A 332 5.14 -1.45 -17.23
C LYS A 332 5.77 -1.49 -15.84
N PHE A 333 6.38 -2.62 -15.46
CA PHE A 333 7.12 -2.75 -14.21
C PHE A 333 8.24 -1.70 -14.08
N LYS A 334 9.08 -1.58 -15.12
CA LYS A 334 10.14 -0.56 -15.21
C LYS A 334 9.58 0.85 -15.14
N GLN A 335 8.48 1.11 -15.85
CA GLN A 335 7.83 2.42 -15.85
C GLN A 335 7.31 2.82 -14.46
N ILE A 336 6.75 1.87 -13.70
CA ILE A 336 6.17 2.16 -12.38
C ILE A 336 7.25 2.34 -11.33
N LEU A 337 8.26 1.48 -11.33
CA LEU A 337 9.36 1.51 -10.35
C LEU A 337 10.52 2.43 -10.75
N ALA A 338 10.38 3.22 -11.81
CA ALA A 338 11.39 4.15 -12.30
C ALA A 338 11.89 5.11 -11.21
N TRP A 339 13.20 5.33 -11.18
CA TRP A 339 13.91 6.23 -10.30
C TRP A 339 14.96 7.07 -11.05
N PRO A 340 15.04 8.40 -10.83
CA PRO A 340 14.16 9.19 -9.97
C PRO A 340 12.70 9.12 -10.43
N GLY A 341 11.79 9.12 -9.46
CA GLY A 341 10.36 9.01 -9.72
C GLY A 341 9.78 10.16 -10.54
N ARG A 342 8.46 10.16 -10.73
CA ARG A 342 7.78 11.27 -11.40
C ARG A 342 7.54 12.43 -10.43
N ASP A 343 7.05 13.54 -10.96
CA ASP A 343 6.56 14.67 -10.17
C ASP A 343 5.36 14.26 -9.29
N LEU A 344 4.97 15.16 -8.39
CA LEU A 344 3.90 14.97 -7.40
C LEU A 344 2.67 14.22 -7.96
N TYR A 345 2.12 13.28 -7.20
CA TYR A 345 0.85 12.64 -7.48
C TYR A 345 -0.23 13.15 -6.52
N GLN A 346 -1.45 13.37 -7.03
CA GLN A 346 -2.58 13.79 -6.22
C GLN A 346 -3.82 13.03 -6.64
N TYR A 347 -4.37 12.30 -5.66
CA TYR A 347 -5.62 11.55 -5.83
C TYR A 347 -6.74 12.46 -6.38
N PRO A 348 -7.57 12.03 -7.36
CA PRO A 348 -8.55 12.92 -7.94
C PRO A 348 -9.63 13.23 -6.90
N THR A 349 -10.20 14.43 -7.00
CA THR A 349 -11.21 14.88 -6.02
C THR A 349 -12.50 14.10 -6.22
N TYR A 350 -13.34 14.06 -5.17
CA TYR A 350 -14.67 13.47 -5.27
C TYR A 350 -15.52 14.10 -6.39
N GLN A 351 -15.40 15.42 -6.60
CA GLN A 351 -16.11 16.14 -7.65
C GLN A 351 -15.65 15.71 -9.05
N TRP A 352 -14.36 15.45 -9.22
CA TRP A 352 -13.81 14.92 -10.47
C TRP A 352 -14.42 13.55 -10.80
N PHE A 353 -14.45 12.60 -9.84
CA PHE A 353 -15.06 11.28 -10.07
C PHE A 353 -16.55 11.33 -10.39
N ARG A 354 -17.29 12.27 -9.79
CA ARG A 354 -18.72 12.45 -10.13
C ARG A 354 -18.93 12.92 -11.56
N ARG A 355 -17.96 13.65 -12.14
CA ARG A 355 -18.04 14.23 -13.49
C ARG A 355 -17.42 13.33 -14.56
N THR A 356 -16.53 12.43 -14.16
CA THR A 356 -15.81 11.52 -15.06
C THR A 356 -15.82 10.09 -14.50
N PRO A 357 -16.99 9.44 -14.42
CA PRO A 357 -17.05 8.04 -14.02
C PRO A 357 -16.39 7.15 -15.09
N GLY A 358 -15.57 6.17 -14.68
CA GLY A 358 -15.18 5.04 -15.53
C GLY A 358 -13.79 5.08 -16.19
N THR A 359 -12.97 6.11 -16.01
CA THR A 359 -11.61 6.11 -16.61
C THR A 359 -10.64 5.34 -15.71
N GLY A 360 -10.24 4.13 -16.12
CA GLY A 360 -9.32 3.28 -15.35
C GLY A 360 -7.85 3.70 -15.41
N THR A 361 -7.50 4.55 -16.36
CA THR A 361 -6.25 5.33 -16.36
C THR A 361 -6.62 6.74 -16.77
N VAL A 362 -6.13 7.74 -16.04
CA VAL A 362 -6.41 9.15 -16.34
C VAL A 362 -5.07 9.80 -16.66
N THR A 363 -4.94 10.33 -17.86
CA THR A 363 -3.81 11.17 -18.24
C THR A 363 -3.89 12.51 -17.53
N LEU A 364 -2.76 13.19 -17.38
CA LEU A 364 -2.74 14.55 -16.85
C LEU A 364 -3.67 15.49 -17.65
N ALA A 365 -3.77 15.28 -18.97
CA ALA A 365 -4.62 16.05 -19.86
C ALA A 365 -6.12 15.82 -19.59
N GLU A 366 -6.56 14.56 -19.42
CA GLU A 366 -7.95 14.23 -19.05
C GLU A 366 -8.31 14.74 -17.65
N TYR A 367 -7.37 14.65 -16.70
CA TYR A 367 -7.53 15.24 -15.38
C TYR A 367 -7.75 16.77 -15.49
N GLN A 368 -6.89 17.48 -16.24
CA GLN A 368 -7.00 18.91 -16.44
C GLN A 368 -8.29 19.34 -17.16
N ALA A 369 -8.75 18.54 -18.14
CA ALA A 369 -10.02 18.79 -18.83
C ALA A 369 -11.22 18.69 -17.89
N GLY A 370 -11.25 17.69 -17.00
CA GLY A 370 -12.29 17.53 -15.98
C GLY A 370 -12.22 18.56 -14.82
N VAL A 371 -11.07 19.20 -14.63
CA VAL A 371 -10.83 20.25 -13.62
C VAL A 371 -11.14 21.66 -14.13
N ARG A 372 -11.46 21.85 -15.43
CA ARG A 372 -11.81 23.18 -15.97
C ARG A 372 -12.91 23.84 -15.14
N ARG A 373 -12.53 24.95 -14.48
CA ARG A 373 -13.43 25.89 -13.80
C ARG A 373 -14.46 26.39 -14.83
N PRO A 374 -15.72 26.67 -14.43
CA PRO A 374 -16.58 27.50 -15.26
C PRO A 374 -15.82 28.80 -15.54
N SER A 375 -15.62 29.12 -16.82
CA SER A 375 -15.01 30.37 -17.24
C SER A 375 -15.85 31.51 -16.68
N SER A 376 -15.30 32.23 -15.70
CA SER A 376 -15.83 33.49 -15.21
C SER A 376 -15.60 34.56 -16.28
N SER A 377 -16.56 34.74 -17.16
CA SER A 377 -16.66 35.90 -18.03
C SER A 377 -18.02 36.56 -17.83
N ALA A 378 -18.15 37.31 -16.74
CA ALA A 378 -18.93 38.54 -16.67
C ALA A 378 -18.78 39.17 -15.26
N GLN A 379 -18.56 40.49 -15.28
CA GLN A 379 -18.73 41.45 -14.19
C GLN A 379 -17.63 41.58 -13.12
N LYS A 380 -16.74 42.55 -13.41
CA LYS A 380 -16.29 43.56 -12.44
C LYS A 380 -17.49 44.04 -11.59
N THR A 381 -17.33 44.03 -10.26
CA THR A 381 -17.66 45.16 -9.36
C THR A 381 -17.24 44.80 -7.92
N THR A 382 -16.36 45.64 -7.37
CA THR A 382 -16.23 46.13 -5.98
C THR A 382 -16.56 45.25 -4.77
N GLY A 383 -15.69 45.29 -3.76
CA GLY A 383 -15.67 44.38 -2.61
C GLY A 383 -16.89 44.37 -1.70
N ALA A 384 -17.19 43.18 -1.16
CA ALA A 384 -17.98 42.91 0.03
C ALA A 384 -17.69 41.48 0.55
N SER A 385 -17.85 41.30 1.86
CA SER A 385 -17.59 40.11 2.70
C SER A 385 -18.23 38.78 2.20
N PRO A 386 -17.69 37.58 2.53
CA PRO A 386 -18.24 36.32 2.03
C PRO A 386 -19.47 35.88 2.83
N THR A 387 -20.66 36.08 2.28
CA THR A 387 -21.91 35.43 2.73
C THR A 387 -22.10 34.12 1.96
N GLY A 388 -21.78 32.97 2.57
CA GLY A 388 -22.22 31.67 2.07
C GLY A 388 -23.74 31.53 2.21
N LYS A 389 -24.44 31.03 1.19
CA LYS A 389 -25.89 30.75 1.28
C LYS A 389 -26.15 29.79 2.44
N ARG A 390 -26.84 30.28 3.48
CA ARG A 390 -27.33 29.45 4.58
C ARG A 390 -28.52 28.62 4.09
N GLN A 391 -28.61 27.38 4.54
CA GLN A 391 -29.68 26.44 4.27
C GLN A 391 -30.40 26.10 5.57
N GLN A 392 -31.67 25.73 5.45
CA GLN A 392 -32.48 25.27 6.57
C GLN A 392 -32.79 23.78 6.44
N GLY A 393 -32.99 23.14 7.59
CA GLY A 393 -33.36 21.75 7.65
C GLY A 393 -33.79 21.33 9.05
N ARG A 394 -34.13 20.05 9.17
CA ARG A 394 -34.59 19.43 10.41
C ARG A 394 -33.61 18.36 10.87
N VAL A 395 -33.26 18.38 12.16
CA VAL A 395 -32.36 17.39 12.75
C VAL A 395 -33.07 16.03 12.78
N THR A 396 -32.54 15.02 12.09
CA THR A 396 -33.14 13.68 12.03
C THR A 396 -32.55 12.73 13.05
N MET A 397 -31.30 12.97 13.44
CA MET A 397 -30.62 12.19 14.48
C MET A 397 -29.55 13.06 15.11
N PHE A 398 -29.40 13.01 16.43
CA PHE A 398 -28.26 13.61 17.13
C PHE A 398 -27.91 12.77 18.35
N ASN A 399 -26.64 12.34 18.45
CA ASN A 399 -26.14 11.57 19.58
C ASN A 399 -25.34 12.51 20.50
N ASP A 400 -25.93 12.84 21.65
CA ASP A 400 -25.32 13.75 22.63
C ASP A 400 -23.99 13.23 23.20
N GLN A 401 -23.86 11.92 23.41
CA GLN A 401 -22.65 11.32 23.98
C GLN A 401 -21.47 11.34 23.01
N ARG A 402 -21.73 11.16 21.71
CA ARG A 402 -20.71 11.16 20.65
C ARG A 402 -20.55 12.51 19.95
N GLY A 403 -21.45 13.47 20.20
CA GLY A 403 -21.37 14.85 19.75
C GLY A 403 -21.60 15.06 18.24
N PHE A 404 -22.36 14.18 17.58
CA PHE A 404 -22.65 14.32 16.15
C PHE A 404 -24.07 13.88 15.78
N GLY A 405 -24.53 14.31 14.61
CA GLY A 405 -25.83 13.99 14.09
C GLY A 405 -25.98 14.28 12.60
N PHE A 406 -27.23 14.28 12.13
CA PHE A 406 -27.60 14.56 10.76
C PHE A 406 -28.79 15.52 10.69
N ILE A 407 -28.76 16.38 9.68
CA ILE A 407 -29.81 17.35 9.37
C ILE A 407 -30.33 17.02 7.97
N GLN A 408 -31.62 16.76 7.86
CA GLN A 408 -32.31 16.68 6.57
C GLN A 408 -32.60 18.11 6.11
N THR A 409 -32.01 18.53 5.00
CA THR A 409 -32.33 19.82 4.37
C THR A 409 -33.77 19.81 3.84
N ASP A 410 -34.36 20.99 3.68
CA ASP A 410 -35.68 21.13 3.06
C ASP A 410 -35.68 20.65 1.58
N GLY A 411 -34.51 20.52 0.95
CA GLY A 411 -34.30 19.91 -0.37
C GLY A 411 -34.10 18.38 -0.38
N GLY A 412 -34.18 17.71 0.78
CA GLY A 412 -34.12 16.25 0.87
C GLY A 412 -32.72 15.63 0.98
N GLU A 413 -31.66 16.42 1.09
CA GLU A 413 -30.29 15.93 1.33
C GLU A 413 -30.01 15.78 2.82
N SER A 414 -29.31 14.70 3.22
CA SER A 414 -28.86 14.46 4.60
C SER A 414 -27.45 14.99 4.82
N ILE A 415 -27.31 15.97 5.72
CA ILE A 415 -26.08 16.71 5.98
C ILE A 415 -25.54 16.36 7.36
N PHE A 416 -24.25 16.01 7.44
CA PHE A 416 -23.60 15.69 8.71
C PHE A 416 -23.40 16.94 9.57
N VAL A 417 -23.63 16.86 10.88
CA VAL A 417 -23.36 17.95 11.83
C VAL A 417 -22.53 17.44 13.02
N HIS A 418 -21.54 18.23 13.44
CA HIS A 418 -20.74 17.97 14.64
C HIS A 418 -20.97 19.09 15.66
N PHE A 419 -20.99 18.77 16.96
CA PHE A 419 -21.30 19.74 18.02
C PHE A 419 -20.39 20.97 17.98
N SER A 420 -19.13 20.80 17.57
CA SER A 420 -18.15 21.89 17.46
C SER A 420 -18.46 22.90 16.35
N LYS A 421 -19.47 22.63 15.53
CA LYS A 421 -19.93 23.48 14.42
C LYS A 421 -21.24 24.19 14.73
N ILE A 422 -21.83 23.93 15.90
CA ILE A 422 -22.96 24.69 16.43
C ILE A 422 -22.41 26.02 16.97
N ARG A 423 -23.05 27.14 16.58
CA ARG A 423 -22.58 28.49 16.93
C ARG A 423 -22.55 28.65 18.46
N ARG A 424 -21.44 29.20 18.98
CA ARG A 424 -21.26 29.44 20.42
C ARG A 424 -22.27 30.51 20.88
N GLY A 425 -23.10 30.16 21.87
CA GLY A 425 -24.19 31.00 22.39
C GLY A 425 -25.58 30.36 22.31
N GLY A 426 -25.74 29.28 21.53
CA GLY A 426 -26.95 28.43 21.52
C GLY A 426 -26.78 27.12 22.31
N PRO A 427 -27.82 26.26 22.40
CA PRO A 427 -27.73 24.96 23.06
C PRO A 427 -26.63 24.09 22.42
N ARG A 428 -25.73 23.50 23.23
CA ARG A 428 -24.62 22.64 22.75
C ARG A 428 -25.08 21.28 22.20
N ARG A 429 -26.38 21.03 22.18
CA ARG A 429 -27.02 19.78 21.78
C ARG A 429 -28.18 20.12 20.85
N LEU A 430 -28.37 19.29 19.84
CA LEU A 430 -29.51 19.40 18.93
C LEU A 430 -30.51 18.29 19.27
N GLN A 431 -31.79 18.60 19.27
CA GLN A 431 -32.86 17.62 19.47
C GLN A 431 -33.36 17.11 18.13
N VAL A 432 -33.73 15.83 18.06
CA VAL A 432 -34.40 15.27 16.88
C VAL A 432 -35.71 16.03 16.65
N GLY A 433 -35.96 16.41 15.40
CA GLY A 433 -37.09 17.25 15.01
C GLY A 433 -36.82 18.76 15.12
N GLN A 434 -35.68 19.20 15.63
CA GLN A 434 -35.37 20.63 15.77
C GLN A 434 -35.03 21.26 14.43
N ARG A 435 -35.54 22.47 14.18
CA ARG A 435 -35.27 23.22 12.95
C ARG A 435 -34.02 24.08 13.11
N VAL A 436 -33.14 24.03 12.12
CA VAL A 436 -31.82 24.65 12.18
C VAL A 436 -31.48 25.32 10.86
N GLU A 437 -30.69 26.39 10.95
CA GLU A 437 -30.08 27.08 9.82
C GLU A 437 -28.56 26.98 9.89
N PHE A 438 -27.92 26.66 8.78
CA PHE A 438 -26.49 26.35 8.73
C PHE A 438 -25.90 26.63 7.36
N GLU A 439 -24.58 26.72 7.28
CA GLU A 439 -23.85 26.73 6.03
C GLU A 439 -23.39 25.32 5.66
N VAL A 440 -23.52 24.94 4.39
CA VAL A 440 -23.01 23.65 3.91
C VAL A 440 -21.58 23.82 3.43
N HIS A 441 -20.65 23.15 4.10
CA HIS A 441 -19.25 23.06 3.71
C HIS A 441 -18.92 21.64 3.26
N LEU A 442 -18.29 21.51 2.10
CA LEU A 442 -17.87 20.21 1.56
C LEU A 442 -16.55 19.77 2.19
N THR A 443 -16.54 18.61 2.84
CA THR A 443 -15.34 18.05 3.48
C THR A 443 -14.92 16.73 2.82
N SER A 444 -13.75 16.22 3.20
CA SER A 444 -13.26 14.90 2.78
C SER A 444 -14.19 13.74 3.20
N ARG A 445 -15.09 13.96 4.17
CA ARG A 445 -16.09 12.99 4.67
C ARG A 445 -17.50 13.26 4.14
N GLY A 446 -17.68 14.20 3.22
CA GLY A 446 -18.98 14.59 2.67
C GLY A 446 -19.46 15.99 3.12
N PRO A 447 -20.70 16.37 2.76
CA PRO A 447 -21.30 17.65 3.15
C PRO A 447 -21.45 17.74 4.67
N GLN A 448 -20.97 18.83 5.25
CA GLN A 448 -21.04 19.09 6.68
C GLN A 448 -21.70 20.45 6.94
N ALA A 449 -22.59 20.50 7.93
CA ALA A 449 -23.19 21.72 8.42
C ALA A 449 -22.19 22.48 9.31
N TRP A 450 -21.99 23.75 9.00
CA TRP A 450 -21.14 24.70 9.71
C TRP A 450 -21.97 25.89 10.19
N ASP A 451 -21.50 26.49 11.28
CA ASP A 451 -22.13 27.66 11.88
C ASP A 451 -23.65 27.46 12.11
N VAL A 452 -23.98 26.31 12.71
CA VAL A 452 -25.36 25.86 12.90
C VAL A 452 -26.04 26.69 13.98
N VAL A 453 -27.20 27.24 13.65
CA VAL A 453 -28.06 28.04 14.52
C VAL A 453 -29.41 27.36 14.62
N VAL A 454 -29.93 27.20 15.84
CA VAL A 454 -31.29 26.72 16.06
C VAL A 454 -32.27 27.83 15.73
N LEU A 455 -33.25 27.54 14.87
CA LEU A 455 -34.35 28.44 14.61
C LEU A 455 -35.41 28.19 15.69
N GLN A 456 -35.67 29.17 16.54
CA GLN A 456 -36.73 29.06 17.54
C GLN A 456 -38.08 29.01 16.82
N GLY A 457 -38.75 27.86 16.88
CA GLY A 457 -40.19 27.73 16.66
C GLY A 457 -40.83 27.50 18.02
N GLY A 458 -41.75 28.39 18.42
CA GLY A 458 -42.37 28.39 19.75
C GLY A 458 -43.23 27.16 19.99
N GLU A 459 -43.11 26.60 21.18
CA GLU A 459 -44.21 26.10 22.00
C GLU A 459 -43.70 25.96 23.43
N SER A 460 -44.07 26.96 24.24
CA SER A 460 -44.21 26.82 25.68
C SER A 460 -45.42 25.92 25.93
N ASN A 461 -45.23 24.77 26.59
CA ASN A 461 -46.31 24.11 27.32
C ASN A 461 -45.88 24.01 28.78
N GLY A 462 -46.63 24.73 29.61
CA GLY A 462 -46.71 24.50 31.05
C GLY A 462 -47.59 23.32 31.40
#